data_AF-A0A1G0HBP1-F1
#
_entry.id   AF-A0A1G0HBP1-F1
#
_cell.length_a   1.000
_cell.length_b   1.000
_cell.length_c   1.000
_cell.angle_alpha   90.00
_cell.angle_beta   90.00
_cell.angle_gamma   90.00
#
_symmetry.space_group_name_H-M   'P 1'
#
loop_
_entity.id
_entity.type
_entity.pdbx_description
1 polymer ?
#
loop_
_entity_poly.entity_id
_entity_poly.type
_entity_poly.pdbx_seq_one_letter_code
_entity_poly.pdbx_strand_id
1 'polypeptide(L)'
;MKKTMKAKQCRRMIPLFLKMITALKQSPFKRLVTLGKTLYQWREEVVRMWRFTKNNGITEGFHRKMKLIQRRAYGFRNFENYRLRVRVLCS
;
A
#
# COMPACT_ATOMS: atom_id res chain seq x y z
N MET A 1 -16.70 8.33 8.75
CA MET A 1 -15.53 7.73 9.42
C MET A 1 -14.36 8.72 9.36
N LYS A 2 -13.68 9.05 10.46
CA LYS A 2 -12.56 10.02 10.41
C LYS A 2 -11.36 9.38 9.70
N LYS A 3 -10.75 10.14 8.76
CA LYS A 3 -9.61 9.68 7.95
C LYS A 3 -8.35 9.39 8.77
N THR A 4 -8.22 10.00 9.95
CA THR A 4 -7.10 9.80 10.87
C THR A 4 -7.56 9.70 12.32
N MET A 5 -6.71 9.08 13.14
CA MET A 5 -6.94 8.80 14.55
C MET A 5 -5.94 9.58 15.42
N LYS A 6 -6.43 10.12 16.55
CA LYS A 6 -5.56 10.70 17.59
C LYS A 6 -4.83 9.58 18.33
N ALA A 7 -3.68 9.89 18.95
CA ALA A 7 -2.87 8.91 19.67
C ALA A 7 -3.65 8.11 20.73
N LYS A 8 -4.53 8.77 21.50
CA LYS A 8 -5.43 8.11 22.48
C LYS A 8 -6.34 7.08 21.83
N GLN A 9 -6.86 7.37 20.64
CA GLN A 9 -7.72 6.45 19.89
C GLN A 9 -6.91 5.28 19.32
N CYS A 10 -5.71 5.52 18.79
CA CYS A 10 -4.81 4.45 18.34
C CYS A 10 -4.51 3.47 19.49
N ARG A 11 -4.15 3.95 20.68
CA ARG A 11 -3.88 3.10 21.86
C ARG A 11 -5.05 2.19 22.20
N ARG A 12 -6.28 2.68 22.07
CA ARG A 12 -7.50 1.89 22.31
C ARG A 12 -7.73 0.82 21.24
N MET A 13 -7.34 1.08 19.99
CA MET A 13 -7.61 0.18 18.86
C MET A 13 -6.52 -0.87 18.61
N ILE A 14 -5.27 -0.60 19.03
CA ILE A 14 -4.15 -1.53 18.83
C ILE A 14 -4.45 -2.94 19.39
N PRO A 15 -4.97 -3.12 20.62
CA PRO A 15 -5.28 -4.46 21.12
C PRO A 15 -6.31 -5.20 20.28
N LEU A 16 -7.34 -4.50 19.80
CA LEU A 16 -8.36 -5.07 18.94
C LEU A 16 -7.76 -5.51 17.59
N PHE A 17 -6.93 -4.67 16.99
CA PHE A 17 -6.22 -4.98 15.75
C PHE A 17 -5.32 -6.22 15.89
N LEU A 18 -4.56 -6.32 16.98
CA LEU A 18 -3.74 -7.49 17.26
C LEU A 18 -4.57 -8.76 17.48
N LYS A 19 -5.71 -8.65 18.18
CA LYS A 19 -6.66 -9.77 18.35
C LYS A 19 -7.19 -10.27 17.00
N MET A 20 -7.54 -9.36 16.09
CA MET A 20 -8.00 -9.73 14.75
C MET A 20 -6.90 -10.41 13.92
N ILE A 21 -5.66 -9.94 14.02
CA ILE A 21 -4.51 -10.60 13.36
C ILE A 21 -4.31 -12.02 13.91
N THR A 22 -4.42 -12.23 15.22
CA THR A 22 -4.31 -13.55 15.83
C THR A 22 -5.42 -14.48 15.34
N ALA A 23 -6.66 -13.99 15.25
CA ALA A 23 -7.77 -14.76 14.69
C ALA A 23 -7.53 -15.17 13.22
N LEU A 24 -6.96 -14.28 12.40
CA LEU A 24 -6.57 -14.62 11.02
C LEU A 24 -5.53 -15.74 10.98
N LYS A 25 -4.53 -15.72 11.87
CA LYS A 25 -3.48 -16.74 11.95
C LYS A 25 -4.00 -18.12 12.41
N GLN A 26 -5.12 -18.16 13.13
CA GLN A 26 -5.77 -19.39 13.61
C GLN A 26 -6.86 -19.90 12.65
N SER A 27 -7.09 -19.21 11.54
CA SER A 27 -8.11 -19.59 10.57
C SER A 27 -7.81 -20.95 9.92
N PRO A 28 -8.82 -21.79 9.64
CA PRO A 28 -8.63 -23.02 8.87
C PRO A 28 -8.21 -22.75 7.42
N PHE A 29 -8.41 -21.52 6.93
CA PHE A 29 -8.08 -21.14 5.57
C PHE A 29 -6.62 -20.68 5.46
N LYS A 30 -5.78 -21.45 4.75
CA LYS A 30 -4.36 -21.14 4.52
C LYS A 30 -4.12 -19.71 4.03
N ARG A 31 -4.99 -19.17 3.16
CA ARG A 31 -4.89 -17.79 2.65
C ARG A 31 -5.06 -16.75 3.76
N LEU A 32 -5.98 -16.98 4.70
CA LEU A 32 -6.20 -16.08 5.83
C LEU A 32 -5.06 -16.16 6.84
N VAL A 33 -4.48 -17.34 7.04
CA VAL A 33 -3.27 -17.50 7.85
C VAL A 33 -2.10 -16.70 7.26
N THR A 34 -1.88 -16.79 5.94
CA THR A 34 -0.87 -16.00 5.24
C THR A 34 -1.14 -14.50 5.40
N LEU A 35 -2.38 -14.05 5.22
CA LEU A 35 -2.77 -12.66 5.44
C LEU A 35 -2.46 -12.20 6.88
N GLY A 36 -2.80 -13.01 7.88
CA GLY A 36 -2.49 -12.72 9.29
C GLY A 36 -0.99 -12.63 9.56
N LYS A 37 -0.16 -13.47 8.93
CA LYS A 37 1.31 -13.38 9.00
C LYS A 37 1.80 -12.06 8.38
N THR A 38 1.35 -11.71 7.18
CA THR A 38 1.71 -10.46 6.50
C THR A 38 1.31 -9.25 7.33
N LEU A 39 0.06 -9.16 7.81
CA LEU A 39 -0.40 -8.02 8.61
C LEU A 39 0.36 -7.88 9.93
N TYR A 40 0.77 -9.00 10.54
CA TYR A 40 1.60 -8.96 11.73
C TYR A 40 3.00 -8.41 11.46
N GLN A 41 3.60 -8.79 10.32
CA GLN A 41 4.92 -8.30 9.91
C GLN A 41 4.89 -6.79 9.63
N TRP A 42 3.82 -6.29 9.03
CA TRP A 42 3.63 -4.89 8.64
C TRP A 42 2.83 -4.04 9.66
N ARG A 43 2.64 -4.56 10.87
CA ARG A 43 1.74 -3.96 11.87
C ARG A 43 2.13 -2.52 12.23
N GLU A 44 3.42 -2.23 12.25
CA GLU A 44 3.93 -0.92 12.70
C GLU A 44 3.66 0.15 11.65
N GLU A 45 3.87 -0.16 10.37
CA GLU A 45 3.57 0.70 9.23
C GLU A 45 2.05 0.93 9.12
N VAL A 46 1.25 -0.13 9.27
CA VAL A 46 -0.21 -0.03 9.26
C VAL A 46 -0.71 0.89 10.37
N VAL A 47 -0.26 0.68 11.61
CA VAL A 47 -0.66 1.52 12.75
C VAL A 47 -0.13 2.94 12.60
N ARG A 48 1.06 3.13 12.03
CA ARG A 48 1.61 4.46 11.71
C ARG A 48 0.66 5.21 10.79
N MET A 49 0.16 4.57 9.73
CA MET A 49 -0.80 5.16 8.79
C MET A 49 -2.10 5.65 9.43
N TRP A 50 -2.53 5.10 10.58
CA TRP A 50 -3.71 5.62 11.27
C TRP A 50 -3.57 7.08 11.71
N ARG A 51 -2.34 7.57 11.86
CA ARG A 51 -2.05 8.96 12.26
C ARG A 51 -1.81 9.91 11.09
N PHE A 52 -1.55 9.40 9.89
CA PHE A 52 -1.17 10.23 8.73
C PHE A 52 -2.30 10.28 7.70
N THR A 53 -2.42 11.42 7.01
CA THR A 53 -3.43 11.65 5.96
C THR A 53 -2.93 11.33 4.55
N LYS A 54 -1.65 10.94 4.42
CA LYS A 54 -1.00 10.66 3.14
C LYS A 54 -1.65 9.43 2.49
N ASN A 55 -1.86 9.51 1.19
CA ASN A 55 -2.37 8.41 0.37
C ASN A 55 -1.41 8.15 -0.79
N ASN A 56 -1.55 7.00 -1.44
CA ASN A 56 -0.73 6.63 -2.60
C ASN A 56 -1.22 7.27 -3.92
N GLY A 57 -2.12 8.27 -3.86
CA GLY A 57 -2.78 8.81 -5.06
C GLY A 57 -1.81 9.44 -6.06
N ILE A 58 -0.77 10.12 -5.58
CA ILE A 58 0.28 10.69 -6.45
C ILE A 58 1.05 9.56 -7.15
N THR A 59 1.49 8.56 -6.39
CA THR A 59 2.22 7.39 -6.92
C THR A 59 1.37 6.62 -7.93
N GLU A 60 0.09 6.41 -7.65
CA GLU A 60 -0.86 5.77 -8.57
C GLU A 60 -1.06 6.60 -9.85
N GLY A 61 -1.13 7.92 -9.72
CA GLY A 61 -1.18 8.85 -10.85
C GLY A 61 0.05 8.70 -11.76
N PHE A 62 1.24 8.65 -11.17
CA PHE A 62 2.48 8.40 -11.91
C PHE A 62 2.48 7.02 -12.56
N HIS A 63 2.11 5.95 -11.85
CA HIS A 63 2.01 4.61 -12.42
C HIS A 63 1.03 4.56 -13.60
N ARG A 64 -0.10 5.29 -13.52
CA ARG A 64 -1.05 5.40 -14.64
C ARG A 64 -0.42 6.09 -15.84
N LYS A 65 0.30 7.20 -15.61
CA LYS A 65 1.01 7.95 -16.67
C LYS A 65 2.08 7.09 -17.33
N MET A 66 2.87 6.36 -16.54
CA MET A 66 3.88 5.40 -17.03
C MET A 66 3.25 4.31 -17.92
N LYS A 67 2.15 3.70 -17.48
CA LYS A 67 1.40 2.72 -18.29
C LYS A 67 0.85 3.32 -19.59
N LEU A 68 0.40 4.58 -19.56
CA LEU A 68 -0.05 5.28 -20.76
C LEU A 68 1.10 5.51 -21.75
N ILE A 69 2.29 5.87 -21.28
CA ILE A 69 3.50 6.04 -22.11
C ILE A 69 3.84 4.73 -22.81
N GLN A 70 3.81 3.60 -22.08
CA GLN A 70 4.02 2.27 -22.67
C GLN A 70 2.96 1.91 -23.72
N ARG A 71 1.68 2.14 -23.43
CA ARG A 71 0.58 1.87 -24.38
C ARG A 71 0.67 2.71 -25.66
N ARG A 72 0.97 4.00 -25.53
CA ARG A 72 1.13 4.90 -26.70
C ARG A 72 2.32 4.52 -27.59
N ALA A 73 3.35 3.92 -27.01
CA ALA A 73 4.51 3.43 -27.75
C ALA A 73 4.34 2.00 -28.30
N TYR A 74 3.23 1.32 -27.99
CA TYR A 74 3.04 -0.12 -28.23
C TYR A 74 4.17 -0.98 -27.64
N GLY A 75 4.67 -0.57 -26.47
CA GLY A 75 5.79 -1.20 -25.77
C GLY A 75 7.14 -0.55 -26.07
N PHE A 76 8.13 -0.84 -25.21
CA PHE A 76 9.52 -0.40 -25.39
C PHE A 76 10.43 -1.62 -25.44
N ARG A 77 11.25 -1.73 -26.48
CA ARG A 77 12.31 -2.75 -26.58
C ARG A 77 13.55 -2.35 -25.79
N ASN A 78 13.87 -1.06 -25.74
CA ASN A 78 15.01 -0.51 -25.02
C ASN A 78 14.54 0.21 -23.74
N PHE A 79 15.05 -0.23 -22.58
CA PHE A 79 14.70 0.31 -21.28
C PHE A 79 15.15 1.76 -21.09
N GLU A 80 16.30 2.17 -21.64
CA GLU A 80 16.78 3.55 -21.53
C GLU A 80 15.86 4.54 -22.24
N ASN A 81 15.30 4.15 -23.40
CA ASN A 81 14.29 4.97 -24.09
C ASN A 81 13.00 5.11 -23.28
N TYR A 82 12.56 4.04 -22.60
CA TYR A 82 11.43 4.10 -21.67
C TYR A 82 11.72 5.04 -20.50
N ARG A 83 12.89 4.88 -19.87
CA ARG A 83 13.35 5.68 -18.73
C ARG A 83 13.42 7.16 -19.06
N LEU A 84 13.98 7.53 -20.22
CA LEU A 84 14.04 8.91 -20.70
C LEU A 84 12.62 9.51 -20.83
N ARG A 85 11.69 8.78 -21.46
CA ARG A 85 10.31 9.25 -21.60
C ARG A 85 9.59 9.37 -20.26
N VAL A 86 9.79 8.43 -19.35
CA VAL A 86 9.23 8.54 -17.99
C VAL A 86 9.80 9.75 -17.26
N ARG A 87 11.10 10.00 -17.34
CA ARG A 87 11.74 11.15 -16.67
C ARG A 87 11.18 12.49 -17.17
N VAL A 88 10.97 12.64 -18.48
CA VAL A 88 10.45 13.87 -19.09
C VAL A 88 8.95 14.02 -18.88
N LEU A 89 8.20 12.91 -18.96
CA LEU A 89 6.75 12.97 -18.92
C LEU A 89 6.19 12.79 -17.51
N CYS A 90 6.91 12.23 -16.55
CA CYS A 90 6.46 12.03 -15.16
C CYS A 90 7.19 12.96 -14.18
N SER A 91 7.46 14.20 -14.60
CA SER A 91 7.87 15.32 -13.74
C SER A 91 6.66 16.12 -13.25
#